data_AF-A0AAN5ANB5-F1
#
_entry.id   AF-A0AAN5ANB5-F1
#
_cell.length_a   1.000
_cell.length_b   1.000
_cell.length_c   1.000
_cell.angle_alpha   90.00
_cell.angle_beta   90.00
_cell.angle_gamma   90.00
#
_symmetry.space_group_name_H-M   'P 1'
#
loop_
_entity.id
_entity.type
_entity.pdbx_description
1 polymer ?
#
loop_
_entity_poly.entity_id
_entity_poly.type
_entity_poly.pdbx_seq_one_letter_code
_entity_poly.pdbx_strand_id
1 'polypeptide(L)' 'MRKVFIESLFTIVGLLITIPYMFHPTPVLMFLFVFVATPCFIVAITLAAIEIFRDLRKKELI' A
#
# COMPACT_ATOMS: atom_id res chain seq x y z
N MET A 1 9.23 -12.65 7.13
CA MET A 1 10.22 -11.58 6.90
C MET A 1 10.07 -10.94 5.52
N ARG A 2 10.31 -11.65 4.40
CA ARG A 2 10.31 -11.03 3.05
C ARG A 2 8.98 -10.39 2.61
N LYS A 3 7.84 -10.97 2.99
CA LYS A 3 6.49 -10.45 2.63
C LYS A 3 6.15 -9.14 3.34
N VAL A 4 6.27 -9.13 4.68
CA VAL A 4 6.11 -7.92 5.50
C VAL A 4 7.04 -6.80 5.06
N PHE A 5 8.27 -7.13 4.66
CA PHE A 5 9.21 -6.14 4.12
C PHE A 5 8.70 -5.48 2.83
N ILE A 6 8.12 -6.27 1.91
CA ILE A 6 7.59 -5.78 0.63
C ILE A 6 6.36 -4.90 0.87
N GLU A 7 5.42 -5.32 1.72
CA GLU A 7 4.24 -4.51 2.08
C GLU A 7 4.63 -3.17 2.69
N SER A 8 5.55 -3.19 3.66
CA SER A 8 6.06 -1.99 4.31
C SER A 8 6.77 -1.09 3.30
N LEU A 9 7.58 -1.64 2.39
CA LEU A 9 8.25 -0.86 1.35
C LEU A 9 7.25 -0.14 0.44
N PHE A 10 6.26 -0.85 -0.08
CA PHE A 10 5.24 -0.25 -0.94
C PHE A 10 4.42 0.80 -0.20
N THR A 11 4.10 0.56 1.06
CA THR A 11 3.36 1.51 1.90
C THR A 11 4.18 2.77 2.17
N ILE A 12 5.47 2.63 2.51
CA ILE A 12 6.37 3.75 2.75
C ILE A 12 6.55 4.59 1.48
N VAL A 13 6.78 3.95 0.33
CA VAL A 13 6.89 4.65 -0.96
C VAL A 13 5.60 5.41 -1.29
N GLY A 14 4.44 4.77 -1.10
CA GLY A 14 3.15 5.42 -1.29
C GLY A 14 2.94 6.63 -0.36
N LEU A 15 3.30 6.50 0.92
CA LEU A 15 3.19 7.58 1.91
C LEU A 15 4.13 8.74 1.59
N LEU A 16 5.37 8.47 1.17
CA LEU A 16 6.33 9.50 0.76
C LEU A 16 5.84 10.35 -0.41
N ILE A 17 4.98 9.81 -1.27
CA ILE A 17 4.38 10.54 -2.39
C ILE A 17 3.10 11.26 -1.94
N THR A 18 2.27 10.57 -1.15
CA THR A 18 0.94 11.05 -0.74
C THR A 18 1.02 12.22 0.22
N ILE A 19 1.93 12.16 1.21
CA ILE A 19 2.06 13.22 2.22
C ILE A 19 2.41 14.57 1.55
N PRO A 20 3.45 14.69 0.70
CA PRO A 20 3.72 15.92 -0.04
C PRO A 20 2.56 16.36 -0.95
N TYR A 21 1.91 15.41 -1.63
CA TYR A 21 0.77 15.71 -2.51
C TYR A 21 -0.40 16.35 -1.76
N MET A 22 -0.68 15.92 -0.53
CA MET A 22 -1.75 16.50 0.30
C MET A 22 -1.54 17.98 0.62
N PHE A 23 -0.30 18.40 0.86
CA PHE A 23 0.01 19.80 1.17
C PHE A 23 0.25 20.65 -0.07
N HIS A 24 0.80 20.06 -1.13
CA HIS A 24 1.14 20.75 -2.37
C HIS A 24 0.75 19.91 -3.60
N PRO A 25 -0.51 20.00 -4.07
CA PRO A 25 -0.99 19.21 -5.19
C PRO A 25 -0.54 19.76 -6.54
N THR A 26 0.75 19.61 -6.86
CA THR A 26 1.31 19.98 -8.18
C THR A 26 0.98 18.91 -9.24
N PRO A 27 0.97 19.24 -10.55
CA PRO A 27 0.71 18.26 -11.60
C PRO A 27 1.65 17.04 -11.58
N VAL A 28 2.92 17.26 -11.22
CA VAL A 28 3.92 16.18 -11.09
C VAL A 28 3.58 15.26 -9.93
N LEU A 29 3.22 15.80 -8.76
CA LEU A 29 2.83 15.01 -7.60
C LEU A 29 1.51 14.28 -7.83
N MET A 30 0.58 14.87 -8.58
CA MET A 30 -0.65 14.19 -9.00
C MET A 30 -0.35 12.96 -9.87
N PHE A 31 0.56 13.08 -10.84
CA PHE A 31 1.02 11.95 -11.65
C PHE A 31 1.63 10.85 -10.78
N LEU A 32 2.56 11.21 -9.88
CA LEU A 32 3.19 10.25 -8.97
C LEU A 32 2.16 9.59 -8.05
N PHE A 33 1.17 10.33 -7.56
CA PHE A 33 0.12 9.79 -6.71
C PHE A 33 -0.73 8.76 -7.46
N VAL A 34 -1.23 9.10 -8.65
CA VAL A 34 -2.12 8.23 -9.44
C VAL A 34 -1.40 7.00 -9.97
N PHE A 35 -0.19 7.17 -10.52
CA PHE A 35 0.50 6.10 -11.25
C PHE A 35 1.56 5.34 -10.44
N VAL A 36 1.97 5.87 -9.28
CA VAL A 36 2.98 5.21 -8.44
C VAL A 36 2.40 4.88 -7.06
N ALA A 37 1.92 5.88 -6.32
CA ALA A 37 1.43 5.65 -4.95
C ALA A 37 0.19 4.73 -4.93
N THR A 38 -0.78 4.98 -5.82
CA THR A 38 -2.03 4.22 -5.86
C THR A 38 -1.78 2.73 -6.15
N PRO A 39 -1.00 2.34 -7.18
CA PRO A 39 -0.63 0.93 -7.37
C PRO A 39 0.14 0.33 -6.20
N CYS A 40 1.07 1.09 -5.59
CA CYS A 40 1.81 0.62 -4.41
C CYS A 40 0.87 0.28 -3.25
N PHE A 41 -0.10 1.15 -2.96
CA PHE A 41 -1.11 0.89 -1.93
C PHE A 41 -2.01 -0.28 -2.27
N ILE A 42 -2.48 -0.39 -3.52
CA ILE A 42 -3.31 -1.53 -3.94
C ILE A 42 -2.59 -2.85 -3.69
N VAL A 43 -1.31 -2.95 -4.07
CA VAL A 43 -0.52 -4.16 -3.86
C VAL A 43 -0.34 -4.44 -2.37
N ALA A 44 0.02 -3.44 -1.57
CA ALA A 44 0.21 -3.59 -0.13
C ALA A 44 -1.08 -4.04 0.58
N ILE A 45 -2.21 -3.39 0.28
CA ILE A 45 -3.52 -3.72 0.84
C ILE A 45 -3.96 -5.12 0.41
N THR A 46 -3.77 -5.48 -0.86
CA THR A 46 -4.18 -6.80 -1.37
C THR A 46 -3.39 -7.91 -0.70
N LEU A 47 -2.07 -7.75 -0.56
CA LEU A 47 -1.23 -8.74 0.13
C LEU A 47 -1.65 -8.90 1.60
N ALA A 48 -1.87 -7.77 2.29
CA ALA A 48 -2.27 -7.79 3.69
C ALA A 48 -3.65 -8.45 3.85
N ALA A 49 -4.60 -8.10 2.99
CA ALA A 49 -5.93 -8.69 3.00
C ALA A 49 -5.88 -10.20 2.77
N ILE A 50 -5.12 -10.67 1.77
CA ILE A 50 -4.96 -12.11 1.51
C ILE A 50 -4.37 -12.83 2.73
N GLU A 51 -3.39 -12.23 3.40
CA GLU A 51 -2.79 -12.82 4.59
C GLU A 51 -3.78 -12.88 5.76
N ILE A 52 -4.53 -11.80 6.00
CA ILE A 52 -5.59 -11.74 7.01
C ILE A 52 -6.65 -12.80 6.73
N PHE A 53 -7.17 -12.88 5.50
CA PHE A 53 -8.16 -13.90 5.11
C PHE A 53 -7.64 -15.32 5.30
N ARG A 54 -6.38 -15.58 4.94
CA ARG A 54 -5.76 -16.89 5.11
C ARG A 54 -5.58 -17.24 6.59
N ASP A 55 -5.25 -16.28 7.44
CA ASP A 55 -5.10 -16.50 8.88
C ASP A 55 -6.47 -16.73 9.55
N LEU A 56 -7.50 -15.97 9.18
CA LEU A 56 -8.86 -16.14 9.68
C LEU A 56 -9.42 -17.52 9.34
N ARG A 57 -9.24 -17.98 8.09
CA ARG A 57 -9.67 -19.31 7.66
C ARG A 57 -8.93 -20.44 8.38
N LYS A 58 -7.65 -20.25 8.70
CA LYS A 58 -6.86 -21.23 9.48
C LYS A 58 -7.32 -21.34 10.93
N LYS A 59 -7.86 -20.24 11.47
CA LYS A 59 -8.37 -20.16 12.84
C LYS A 59 -9.86 -20.48 12.93
N GLU A 60 -10.50 -20.89 11.83
CA GLU A 60 -11.93 -21.20 11.74
C GLU A 60 -12.83 -20.04 12.21
N LEU A 61 -12.35 -18.80 12.08
CA LEU A 61 -13.10 -17.59 12.46
C LEU A 61 -14.05 -17.14 11.35
N ILE A 62 -13.83 -17.62 10.11
CA ILE A 62 -14.64 -17.44 8.91
C ILE A 62 -14.60 -18.74 8.11
#